data_AF-A0A9C7PHT2-F1
#
_entry.id   AF-A0A9C7PHT2-F1
#
_cell.length_a   1.000
_cell.length_b   1.000
_cell.length_c   1.000
_cell.angle_alpha   90.00
_cell.angle_beta   90.00
_cell.angle_gamma   90.00
#
_symmetry.space_group_name_H-M   'P 1'
#
loop_
_entity.id
_entity.type
_entity.pdbx_description
1 polymer ?
#
loop_
_entity_poly.entity_id
_entity_poly.type
_entity_poly.pdbx_seq_one_letter_code
_entity_poly.pdbx_strand_id
1 'polypeptide(L)'
;MLGISSRFKPEFNVIADPELVLPTVIKYYIPTGIKGLLIAGLMAAAMSTFDSTVNAGAAYWVKDIYQTYLKPNSTEKELMLQSRLSSLVIVAIALLFSLTISNINEIWGWITMGIGAGMFIPQVIRWYWWRFNGYGFAIGTVFGMVSAIMTKIFASNIAEYNSFLIASGCSLIGCLLGTFLRNLLKNSISEFL
;
A
#
# COMPACT_ATOMS: atom_id res chain seq x y z
N MET A 1 4.64 -56.13 11.72
CA MET A 1 5.40 -54.89 11.42
C MET A 1 5.35 -54.57 9.92
N LEU A 2 4.16 -54.34 9.36
CA LEU A 2 3.97 -53.95 7.96
C LEU A 2 2.70 -53.10 7.88
N GLY A 3 2.75 -51.90 7.27
CA GLY A 3 1.52 -51.27 6.76
C GLY A 3 1.29 -49.76 6.93
N ILE A 4 2.25 -48.91 7.35
CA ILE A 4 1.93 -47.45 7.51
C ILE A 4 2.94 -46.50 6.84
N SER A 5 4.10 -46.96 6.36
CA SER A 5 5.14 -46.06 5.86
C SER A 5 5.01 -45.63 4.38
N SER A 6 4.07 -46.18 3.59
CA SER A 6 4.04 -45.95 2.13
C SER A 6 3.03 -44.91 1.64
N ARG A 7 2.26 -44.25 2.52
CA ARG A 7 1.25 -43.23 2.13
C ARG A 7 1.72 -41.77 2.19
N PHE A 8 2.98 -41.52 2.56
CA PHE A 8 3.53 -40.15 2.72
C PHE A 8 4.70 -39.89 1.77
N LYS A 9 4.50 -40.05 0.47
CA LYS A 9 5.33 -39.38 -0.54
C LYS A 9 4.41 -38.49 -1.36
N PRO A 10 4.25 -37.20 -1.01
CA PRO A 10 3.68 -36.28 -1.96
C PRO A 10 4.64 -36.25 -3.16
N GLU A 11 4.14 -36.58 -4.34
CA GLU A 11 4.84 -36.24 -5.58
C GLU A 11 5.16 -34.74 -5.49
N PHE A 12 6.45 -34.40 -5.56
CA PHE A 12 6.90 -33.02 -5.73
C PHE A 12 6.50 -32.56 -7.13
N ASN A 13 5.19 -32.38 -7.35
CA ASN A 13 4.75 -31.43 -8.33
C ASN A 13 5.28 -30.09 -7.84
N VAL A 14 6.25 -29.54 -8.57
CA VAL A 14 6.70 -28.17 -8.39
C VAL A 14 5.45 -27.32 -8.25
N ILE A 15 5.23 -26.74 -7.07
CA ILE A 15 4.07 -25.90 -6.83
C ILE A 15 4.31 -24.68 -7.72
N ALA A 16 3.64 -24.65 -8.87
CA ALA A 16 3.82 -23.59 -9.87
C ALA A 16 3.37 -22.22 -9.32
N ASP A 17 2.50 -22.23 -8.31
CA ASP A 17 1.99 -21.04 -7.65
C ASP A 17 2.54 -20.92 -6.20
N PRO A 18 3.44 -19.96 -5.94
CA PRO A 18 3.97 -19.68 -4.60
C PRO A 18 2.89 -19.47 -3.54
N GLU A 19 1.69 -19.01 -3.91
CA GLU A 19 0.59 -18.74 -2.97
C GLU A 19 0.04 -20.04 -2.32
N LEU A 20 0.18 -21.18 -3.01
CA LEU A 20 -0.35 -22.46 -2.55
C LEU A 20 0.61 -23.25 -1.64
N VAL A 21 1.85 -22.77 -1.47
CA VAL A 21 2.87 -23.46 -0.66
C VAL A 21 2.41 -23.58 0.80
N LEU A 22 2.00 -22.47 1.42
CA LEU A 22 1.60 -22.45 2.83
C LEU A 22 0.33 -23.31 3.10
N PRO A 23 -0.77 -23.20 2.32
CA PRO A 23 -1.93 -24.08 2.48
C PRO A 23 -1.59 -25.57 2.33
N THR A 24 -0.71 -25.90 1.39
CA THR A 24 -0.28 -27.28 1.13
C THR A 24 0.49 -27.86 2.32
N VAL A 25 1.41 -27.08 2.90
CA VAL A 25 2.15 -27.50 4.10
C VAL A 25 1.20 -27.73 5.27
N ILE A 26 0.27 -26.80 5.53
CA ILE A 26 -0.71 -26.94 6.61
C ILE A 26 -1.59 -28.19 6.40
N LYS A 27 -2.00 -28.45 5.15
CA LYS A 27 -2.86 -29.60 4.83
C LYS A 27 -2.18 -30.94 5.08
N TYR A 28 -0.94 -31.12 4.61
CA TYR A 28 -0.28 -32.42 4.57
C TYR A 28 0.67 -32.69 5.74
N TYR A 29 1.23 -31.67 6.37
CA TYR A 29 2.30 -31.84 7.37
C TYR A 29 1.86 -31.54 8.80
N ILE A 30 0.69 -30.93 9.03
CA ILE A 30 0.23 -30.55 10.37
C ILE A 30 -0.85 -31.52 10.88
N PRO A 31 -0.74 -32.03 12.13
CA PRO A 31 -1.72 -32.92 12.74
C PRO A 31 -3.07 -32.22 13.01
N THR A 32 -4.13 -33.02 13.04
CA THR A 32 -5.48 -32.59 13.41
C THR A 32 -5.49 -32.03 14.84
N GLY A 33 -6.21 -30.93 15.07
CA GLY A 33 -6.13 -30.15 16.32
C GLY A 33 -5.28 -28.88 16.12
N ILE A 34 -3.95 -29.04 16.02
CA ILE A 34 -3.02 -27.90 15.78
C ILE A 34 -3.33 -27.22 14.45
N LYS A 35 -3.73 -27.98 13.43
CA LYS A 35 -4.19 -27.44 12.14
C LYS A 35 -5.32 -26.43 12.30
N GLY A 36 -6.31 -26.72 13.14
CA GLY A 36 -7.43 -25.81 13.41
C GLY A 36 -6.98 -24.54 14.13
N LEU A 37 -6.08 -24.69 15.11
CA LEU A 37 -5.48 -23.56 15.82
C LEU A 37 -4.66 -22.65 14.90
N LEU A 38 -3.88 -23.23 13.99
CA LEU A 38 -3.12 -22.46 12.99
C LEU A 38 -4.03 -21.69 12.04
N ILE A 39 -5.06 -22.34 11.48
CA ILE A 39 -6.00 -21.66 10.58
C ILE A 39 -6.73 -20.54 11.32
N ALA A 40 -7.20 -20.80 12.54
CA ALA A 40 -7.84 -19.77 13.37
C ALA A 40 -6.89 -18.59 13.66
N GLY A 41 -5.63 -18.86 13.98
CA GLY A 41 -4.61 -17.83 14.20
C GLY A 41 -4.31 -17.01 12.95
N LEU A 42 -4.20 -17.65 11.78
CA LEU A 42 -4.02 -16.97 10.50
C LEU A 42 -5.21 -16.08 10.16
N MET A 43 -6.43 -16.56 10.38
CA MET A 43 -7.65 -15.76 10.19
C MET A 43 -7.69 -14.58 11.15
N ALA A 44 -7.33 -14.78 12.42
CA ALA A 44 -7.28 -13.72 13.41
C ALA A 44 -6.23 -12.65 13.05
N ALA A 45 -5.04 -13.07 12.60
CA ALA A 45 -4.00 -12.15 12.14
C ALA A 45 -4.46 -11.35 10.90
N ALA A 46 -5.07 -12.00 9.92
CA ALA A 46 -5.62 -11.34 8.74
C ALA A 46 -6.72 -10.33 9.10
N MET A 47 -7.61 -10.70 10.03
CA MET A 47 -8.68 -9.82 10.50
C MET A 47 -8.13 -8.58 11.23
N SER A 48 -7.04 -8.71 11.99
CA SER A 48 -6.39 -7.60 12.68
C SER A 48 -5.84 -6.55 11.71
N THR A 49 -5.17 -6.99 10.64
CA THR A 49 -4.68 -6.10 9.59
C THR A 49 -5.84 -5.47 8.81
N PHE A 50 -6.88 -6.25 8.51
CA PHE A 50 -8.07 -5.78 7.82
C PHE A 50 -8.80 -4.70 8.62
N ASP A 51 -9.05 -4.92 9.91
CA ASP A 51 -9.70 -3.95 10.79
C ASP A 51 -8.90 -2.64 10.88
N SER A 52 -7.58 -2.74 11.08
CA SER A 52 -6.69 -1.58 11.17
C SER A 52 -6.70 -0.74 9.90
N THR A 53 -6.70 -1.37 8.71
CA THR A 53 -6.70 -0.68 7.42
C THR A 53 -8.04 -0.03 7.10
N VAL A 54 -9.15 -0.72 7.35
CA VAL A 54 -10.50 -0.16 7.18
C VAL A 54 -10.74 1.00 8.14
N ASN A 55 -10.32 0.88 9.39
CA ASN A 55 -10.45 1.93 10.40
C ASN A 55 -9.59 3.17 10.05
N ALA A 56 -8.36 2.97 9.57
CA ALA A 56 -7.52 4.08 9.10
C ALA A 56 -8.15 4.80 7.90
N GLY A 57 -8.65 4.06 6.91
CA GLY A 57 -9.34 4.64 5.75
C GLY A 57 -10.59 5.42 6.14
N ALA A 58 -11.38 4.89 7.08
CA ALA A 58 -12.54 5.59 7.61
C ALA A 58 -12.16 6.89 8.35
N ALA A 59 -11.06 6.87 9.11
CA ALA A 59 -10.55 8.06 9.79
C ALA A 59 -10.10 9.15 8.80
N TYR A 60 -9.43 8.79 7.70
CA TYR A 60 -9.07 9.75 6.65
C TYR A 60 -10.31 10.39 6.01
N TRP A 61 -11.34 9.59 5.70
CA TRP A 61 -12.61 10.15 5.22
C TRP A 61 -13.23 11.13 6.21
N VAL A 62 -13.32 10.72 7.48
CA VAL A 62 -14.04 11.49 8.50
C VAL A 62 -13.29 12.77 8.87
N LYS A 63 -11.98 12.69 9.10
CA LYS A 63 -11.17 13.83 9.57
C LYS A 63 -10.74 14.74 8.43
N ASP A 64 -10.18 14.16 7.38
CA ASP A 64 -9.51 14.94 6.34
C ASP A 64 -10.49 15.47 5.30
N ILE A 65 -11.62 14.79 5.08
CA ILE A 65 -12.62 15.19 4.08
C ILE A 65 -13.88 15.72 4.75
N TYR A 66 -14.57 14.89 5.54
CA TYR A 66 -15.89 15.25 6.09
C TYR A 66 -15.82 16.40 7.08
N GLN A 67 -14.99 16.27 8.13
CA GLN A 67 -14.85 17.32 9.14
C GLN A 67 -14.16 18.55 8.57
N THR A 68 -13.09 18.39 7.77
CA THR A 68 -12.33 19.56 7.30
C THR A 68 -13.07 20.38 6.23
N TYR A 69 -13.74 19.74 5.27
CA TYR A 69 -14.30 20.45 4.10
C TYR A 69 -15.83 20.45 4.01
N LEU A 70 -16.50 19.36 4.41
CA LEU A 70 -17.97 19.23 4.24
C LEU A 70 -18.75 19.82 5.40
N LYS A 71 -18.34 19.52 6.65
CA LYS A 71 -19.02 19.99 7.86
C LYS A 71 -18.05 20.20 9.03
N PRO A 72 -17.38 21.37 9.11
CA PRO A 72 -16.44 21.71 10.20
C PRO A 72 -17.01 21.60 11.62
N ASN A 73 -18.29 21.95 11.79
CA ASN A 73 -18.98 21.93 13.08
C ASN A 73 -19.79 20.63 13.31
N SER A 74 -19.31 19.51 12.80
CA SER A 74 -19.94 18.20 12.96
C SER A 74 -19.90 17.71 14.41
N THR A 75 -21.01 17.11 14.88
CA THR A 75 -21.06 16.50 16.22
C THR A 75 -20.41 15.12 16.26
N GLU A 76 -20.03 14.63 17.45
CA GLU A 76 -19.42 13.30 17.59
C GLU A 76 -20.30 12.16 17.04
N LYS A 77 -21.63 12.26 17.23
CA LYS A 77 -22.59 11.29 16.70
C LYS A 77 -22.57 11.23 15.17
N GLU A 78 -22.44 12.39 14.51
CA GLU A 78 -22.32 12.47 13.06
C GLU A 78 -20.98 11.90 12.57
N LEU A 79 -19.88 12.20 13.27
CA LEU A 79 -18.56 11.65 12.94
C LEU A 79 -18.53 10.12 13.08
N MET A 80 -19.15 9.57 14.12
CA MET A 80 -19.30 8.12 14.29
C MET A 80 -20.14 7.48 13.17
N LEU A 81 -21.24 8.13 12.77
CA LEU A 81 -22.09 7.64 11.69
C LEU A 81 -21.30 7.63 10.36
N GLN A 82 -20.59 8.72 10.06
CA GLN A 82 -19.77 8.82 8.85
C GLN A 82 -18.62 7.81 8.85
N SER A 83 -18.01 7.54 10.00
CA SER A 83 -16.99 6.48 10.13
C SER A 83 -17.55 5.11 9.77
N ARG A 84 -18.72 4.75 10.30
CA ARG A 84 -19.37 3.46 9.99
C ARG A 84 -19.76 3.34 8.52
N LEU A 85 -20.30 4.42 7.95
CA LEU A 85 -20.68 4.46 6.54
C LEU A 85 -19.46 4.34 5.62
N SER A 86 -18.37 5.07 5.92
CA SER A 86 -17.15 5.00 5.12
C SER A 86 -16.49 3.62 5.23
N SER A 87 -16.43 3.01 6.41
CA SER A 87 -15.96 1.62 6.56
C SER A 87 -16.76 0.66 5.69
N LEU A 88 -18.10 0.75 5.70
CA LEU A 88 -18.96 -0.12 4.89
C LEU A 88 -18.70 0.08 3.39
N VAL A 89 -18.58 1.33 2.95
CA VAL A 89 -18.29 1.66 1.55
C VAL A 89 -16.91 1.16 1.13
N ILE A 90 -15.87 1.37 1.96
CA ILE A 90 -14.51 0.88 1.70
C ILE A 90 -14.51 -0.65 1.54
N VAL A 91 -15.18 -1.36 2.46
CA VAL A 91 -15.27 -2.84 2.39
C VAL A 91 -16.04 -3.29 1.17
N ALA A 92 -17.17 -2.64 0.83
CA ALA A 92 -17.95 -2.98 -0.36
C ALA A 92 -17.13 -2.81 -1.65
N ILE A 93 -16.39 -1.71 -1.77
CA ILE A 93 -15.50 -1.45 -2.91
C ILE A 93 -14.37 -2.49 -2.96
N ALA A 94 -13.74 -2.78 -1.82
CA ALA A 94 -12.67 -3.78 -1.74
C ALA A 94 -13.16 -5.18 -2.17
N LEU A 95 -14.37 -5.57 -1.77
CA LEU A 95 -14.99 -6.84 -2.20
C LEU A 95 -15.25 -6.87 -3.70
N LEU A 96 -15.73 -5.78 -4.29
CA LEU A 96 -15.94 -5.69 -5.74
C LEU A 96 -14.61 -5.84 -6.50
N PHE A 97 -13.56 -5.15 -6.06
CA PHE A 97 -12.23 -5.30 -6.66
C PHE A 97 -11.68 -6.71 -6.47
N SER A 98 -11.86 -7.32 -5.30
CA SER A 98 -11.38 -8.68 -5.01
C SER A 98 -11.89 -9.73 -6.01
N LEU A 99 -13.06 -9.53 -6.62
CA LEU A 99 -13.61 -10.46 -7.62
C LEU A 99 -12.92 -10.35 -8.99
N THR A 100 -12.20 -9.27 -9.25
CA THR A 100 -11.53 -9.01 -10.54
C THR A 100 -10.06 -9.39 -10.54
N ILE A 101 -9.50 -9.73 -9.37
CA ILE A 101 -8.07 -9.93 -9.15
C ILE A 101 -7.73 -11.41 -9.29
N SER A 102 -6.79 -11.74 -10.18
CA SER A 102 -6.33 -13.11 -10.42
C SER A 102 -4.96 -13.44 -9.81
N ASN A 103 -4.13 -12.44 -9.54
CA ASN A 103 -2.77 -12.62 -9.01
C ASN A 103 -2.44 -11.51 -8.01
N ILE A 104 -2.10 -11.85 -6.77
CA ILE A 104 -1.85 -10.84 -5.73
C ILE A 104 -0.48 -10.18 -5.91
N ASN A 105 0.51 -10.91 -6.43
CA ASN A 105 1.88 -10.41 -6.59
C ASN A 105 1.94 -9.26 -7.59
N GLU A 106 1.20 -9.35 -8.70
CA GLU A 106 1.16 -8.29 -9.71
C GLU A 106 0.59 -6.98 -9.16
N ILE A 107 -0.43 -7.08 -8.32
CA ILE A 107 -1.09 -5.92 -7.70
C ILE A 107 -0.21 -5.34 -6.61
N TRP A 108 0.40 -6.20 -5.80
CA TRP A 108 1.30 -5.77 -4.75
C TRP A 108 2.52 -5.07 -5.33
N GLY A 109 3.10 -5.62 -6.40
CA GLY A 109 4.15 -4.98 -7.18
C GLY A 109 3.72 -3.62 -7.71
N TRP A 110 2.54 -3.53 -8.31
CA TRP A 110 2.03 -2.26 -8.86
C TRP A 110 1.73 -1.19 -7.78
N ILE A 111 1.09 -1.56 -6.67
CA ILE A 111 0.77 -0.60 -5.59
C ILE A 111 2.03 -0.18 -4.84
N THR A 112 2.87 -1.14 -4.45
CA THR A 112 4.06 -0.89 -3.61
C THR A 112 5.18 -0.24 -4.41
N MET A 113 5.51 -0.79 -5.58
CA MET A 113 6.62 -0.29 -6.39
C MET A 113 6.18 0.82 -7.34
N GLY A 114 4.90 0.90 -7.68
CA GLY A 114 4.37 1.99 -8.48
C GLY A 114 4.09 3.23 -7.64
N ILE A 115 3.04 3.17 -6.82
CA ILE A 115 2.55 4.33 -6.05
C ILE A 115 3.42 4.59 -4.81
N GLY A 116 3.79 3.52 -4.09
CA GLY A 116 4.59 3.63 -2.87
C GLY A 116 5.99 4.23 -3.09
N ALA A 117 6.62 3.94 -4.22
CA ALA A 117 7.93 4.49 -4.58
C ALA A 117 7.93 6.02 -4.68
N GLY A 118 6.85 6.59 -5.21
CA GLY A 118 6.73 8.05 -5.36
C GLY A 118 6.60 8.80 -4.04
N MET A 119 6.02 8.16 -3.03
CA MET A 119 5.89 8.75 -1.68
C MET A 119 7.09 8.46 -0.78
N PHE A 120 7.84 7.39 -1.05
CA PHE A 120 8.93 6.95 -0.19
C PHE A 120 10.02 8.01 -0.02
N ILE A 121 10.50 8.58 -1.13
CA ILE A 121 11.61 9.55 -1.13
C ILE A 121 11.26 10.85 -0.38
N PRO A 122 10.12 11.52 -0.65
CA PRO A 122 9.69 12.70 0.11
C PRO A 122 9.58 12.46 1.61
N GLN A 123 9.13 11.27 2.02
CA GLN A 123 8.97 10.91 3.44
C GLN A 123 10.31 10.75 4.14
N VAL A 124 11.29 10.13 3.47
CA VAL A 124 12.65 9.97 4.01
C VAL A 124 13.36 11.34 4.08
N ILE A 125 13.36 12.11 2.98
CA ILE A 125 14.07 13.40 2.90
C ILE A 125 13.62 14.37 3.98
N ARG A 126 12.33 14.34 4.36
CA ARG A 126 11.78 15.19 5.42
C ARG A 126 12.52 15.07 6.76
N TRP A 127 13.05 13.89 7.09
CA TRP A 127 13.76 13.69 8.36
C TRP A 127 15.23 14.08 8.29
N TYR A 128 15.88 13.93 7.13
CA TYR A 128 17.31 14.21 6.98
C TYR A 128 17.61 15.66 6.57
N TRP A 129 16.70 16.33 5.84
CA TRP A 129 16.96 17.65 5.28
C TRP A 129 16.10 18.73 5.94
N TRP A 130 16.70 19.49 6.86
CA TRP A 130 16.02 20.53 7.65
C TRP A 130 15.46 21.71 6.82
N ARG A 131 15.84 21.84 5.54
CA ARG A 131 15.32 22.87 4.62
C ARG A 131 14.17 22.36 3.73
N PHE A 132 13.78 21.10 3.89
CA PHE A 132 12.74 20.49 3.07
C PHE A 132 11.37 21.11 3.35
N ASN A 133 10.63 21.43 2.29
CA ASN A 133 9.38 22.19 2.37
C ASN A 133 8.20 21.41 1.77
N GLY A 134 6.98 21.88 2.05
CA GLY A 134 5.75 21.23 1.57
C GLY A 134 5.60 21.20 0.04
N TYR A 135 6.20 22.15 -0.69
CA TYR A 135 6.19 22.16 -2.15
C TYR A 135 7.10 21.07 -2.73
N GLY A 136 8.30 20.90 -2.18
CA GLY A 136 9.21 19.80 -2.49
C GLY A 136 8.56 18.44 -2.22
N PHE A 137 7.82 18.31 -1.12
CA PHE A 137 7.07 17.09 -0.81
C PHE A 137 5.99 16.79 -1.86
N ALA A 138 5.15 17.78 -2.20
CA ALA A 138 4.08 17.60 -3.16
C ALA A 138 4.60 17.31 -4.58
N ILE A 139 5.55 18.13 -5.06
CA ILE A 139 6.13 18.00 -6.41
C ILE A 139 6.91 16.69 -6.52
N GLY A 140 7.71 16.32 -5.52
CA GLY A 140 8.44 15.05 -5.50
C GLY A 140 7.52 13.84 -5.49
N THR A 141 6.41 13.90 -4.74
CA THR A 141 5.40 12.83 -4.73
C THR A 141 4.75 12.66 -6.10
N VAL A 142 4.32 13.77 -6.72
CA VAL A 142 3.67 13.74 -8.05
C VAL A 142 4.64 13.24 -9.12
N PHE A 143 5.88 13.75 -9.15
CA PHE A 143 6.89 13.27 -10.10
C PHE A 143 7.18 11.78 -9.96
N GLY A 144 7.27 11.29 -8.73
CA GLY A 144 7.46 9.87 -8.44
C GLY A 144 6.29 9.02 -8.92
N MET A 145 5.06 9.40 -8.59
CA MET A 145 3.85 8.68 -9.02
C MET A 145 3.67 8.68 -10.54
N VAL A 146 3.88 9.82 -11.20
CA VAL A 146 3.77 9.92 -12.66
C VAL A 146 4.84 9.06 -13.34
N SER A 147 6.09 9.12 -12.87
CA SER A 147 7.18 8.27 -13.40
C SER A 147 6.86 6.78 -13.27
N ALA A 148 6.27 6.38 -12.14
CA ALA A 148 5.89 5.00 -11.91
C ALA A 148 4.74 4.51 -12.82
N ILE A 149 3.75 5.37 -13.07
CA ILE A 149 2.67 5.08 -14.02
C ILE A 149 3.22 5.00 -15.45
N MET A 150 4.09 5.94 -15.83
CA MET A 150 4.71 5.98 -17.16
C MET A 150 5.58 4.75 -17.41
N THR A 151 6.38 4.32 -16.45
CA THR A 151 7.19 3.09 -16.59
C THR A 151 6.31 1.85 -16.76
N LYS A 152 5.16 1.77 -16.08
CA LYS A 152 4.24 0.64 -16.28
C LYS A 152 3.56 0.64 -17.65
N ILE A 153 3.20 1.82 -18.19
CA ILE A 153 2.56 1.96 -19.50
C ILE A 153 3.55 1.69 -20.64
N PHE A 154 4.73 2.32 -20.60
CA PHE A 154 5.69 2.29 -21.70
C PHE A 154 6.67 1.12 -21.63
N ALA A 155 6.92 0.58 -20.44
CA ALA A 155 7.94 -0.43 -20.20
C ALA A 155 7.44 -1.53 -19.26
N SER A 156 6.30 -2.12 -19.62
CA SER A 156 5.60 -3.16 -18.84
C SER A 156 6.42 -4.42 -18.54
N ASN A 157 7.52 -4.64 -19.27
CA ASN A 157 8.40 -5.81 -19.16
C ASN A 157 9.67 -5.55 -18.32
N ILE A 158 9.77 -4.39 -17.67
CA ILE A 158 10.86 -4.09 -16.74
C ILE A 158 10.56 -4.74 -15.39
N ALA A 159 11.58 -5.36 -14.79
CA ALA A 159 11.48 -5.92 -13.45
C ALA A 159 11.07 -4.83 -12.42
N GLU A 160 10.16 -5.17 -11.50
CA GLU A 160 9.52 -4.21 -10.60
C GLU A 160 10.50 -3.39 -9.74
N TYR A 161 11.63 -3.99 -9.37
CA TYR A 161 12.69 -3.32 -8.62
C TYR A 161 13.36 -2.18 -9.42
N ASN A 162 13.48 -2.31 -10.75
CA ASN A 162 14.02 -1.26 -11.60
C ASN A 162 13.01 -0.12 -11.76
N SER A 163 11.72 -0.44 -11.87
CA SER A 163 10.66 0.58 -11.89
C SER A 163 10.65 1.40 -10.59
N PHE A 164 10.88 0.75 -9.44
CA PHE A 164 11.05 1.43 -8.16
C PHE A 164 12.26 2.40 -8.16
N LEU A 165 13.41 1.98 -8.69
CA LEU A 165 14.60 2.83 -8.77
C LEU A 165 14.39 4.06 -9.67
N ILE A 166 13.71 3.88 -10.82
CA ILE A 166 13.39 4.99 -11.73
C ILE A 166 12.39 5.95 -11.07
N ALA A 167 11.32 5.43 -10.47
CA ALA A 167 10.31 6.25 -9.81
C ALA A 167 10.88 7.04 -8.62
N SER A 168 11.71 6.39 -7.79
CA SER A 168 12.39 7.04 -6.67
C SER A 168 13.42 8.08 -7.14
N GLY A 169 14.19 7.80 -8.20
CA GLY A 169 15.11 8.77 -8.81
C GLY A 169 14.38 10.02 -9.33
N CYS A 170 13.28 9.84 -10.07
CA CYS A 170 12.45 10.95 -10.54
C CYS A 170 11.82 11.73 -9.37
N SER A 171 11.37 11.03 -8.32
CA SER A 171 10.84 11.66 -7.12
C SER A 171 11.88 12.52 -6.41
N LEU A 172 13.12 12.05 -6.31
CA LEU A 172 14.23 12.80 -5.71
C LEU A 172 14.52 14.09 -6.50
N ILE A 173 14.55 14.01 -7.82
CA ILE A 173 14.70 15.19 -8.69
C ILE A 173 13.54 16.17 -8.46
N GLY A 174 12.30 15.66 -8.39
CA GLY A 174 11.12 16.47 -8.08
C GLY A 174 11.20 17.16 -6.71
N CYS A 175 11.68 16.45 -5.68
CA CYS A 175 11.92 16.99 -4.35
C CYS A 175 12.93 18.15 -4.36
N LEU A 176 14.05 17.99 -5.08
CA LEU A 176 15.07 19.02 -5.21
C LEU A 176 14.51 20.25 -5.94
N LEU A 177 13.92 20.05 -7.12
CA LEU A 177 13.34 21.13 -7.92
C LEU A 177 12.26 21.89 -7.15
N GLY A 178 11.33 21.17 -6.50
CA GLY A 178 10.28 21.80 -5.70
C GLY A 178 10.81 22.56 -4.49
N THR A 179 11.92 22.10 -3.90
CA THR A 179 12.56 22.80 -2.78
C THR A 179 13.24 24.09 -3.24
N PHE A 180 13.94 24.06 -4.38
CA PHE A 180 14.64 25.23 -4.93
C PHE A 180 13.69 26.26 -5.57
N LEU A 181 12.60 25.83 -6.21
CA LEU A 181 11.61 26.73 -6.83
C LEU A 181 11.00 27.71 -5.81
N ARG A 182 10.84 27.28 -4.56
CA ARG A 182 10.37 28.18 -3.49
C ARG A 182 11.39 29.24 -3.09
N ASN A 183 12.69 28.92 -3.09
CA ASN A 183 13.71 29.94 -2.79
C ASN A 183 13.73 31.03 -3.86
N LEU A 184 13.49 30.68 -5.13
CA LEU A 184 13.33 31.63 -6.23
C LEU A 184 12.10 32.52 -6.08
N LEU A 185 10.94 31.95 -5.74
CA LEU A 185 9.70 32.71 -5.52
C LEU A 185 9.79 33.65 -4.31
N LYS A 186 10.44 33.22 -3.22
CA LYS A 186 10.63 34.06 -2.03
C LYS A 186 11.56 35.24 -2.31
N ASN A 187 12.64 35.03 -3.08
CA ASN A 187 13.58 36.09 -3.44
C ASN A 187 12.97 37.10 -4.43
N SER A 188 12.16 36.64 -5.38
CA SER A 188 11.51 37.55 -6.34
C SER A 188 10.50 38.49 -5.66
N ILE A 189 9.72 38.03 -4.68
CA ILE A 189 8.75 38.88 -3.96
C ILE A 189 9.45 39.91 -3.06
N SER A 190 10.64 39.60 -2.52
CA SER A 190 11.43 40.54 -1.72
C SER A 190 12.16 41.61 -2.54
N GLU A 191 12.27 41.46 -3.86
CA GLU A 191 12.82 42.51 -4.74
C GLU A 191 11.76 43.54 -5.16
N PHE A 192 10.47 43.25 -4.96
CA PHE A 192 9.35 44.15 -5.28
C PHE A 192 8.76 44.88 -4.05
N LEU A 193 9.32 44.67 -2.86
CA LEU A 193 8.97 45.35 -1.59
C LEU A 193 10.18 46.13 -1.08
#